data_AF-C9Y9V6-F1
#
_entry.id   AF-C9Y9V6-F1
#
_cell.length_a   1.000
_cell.length_b   1.000
_cell.length_c   1.000
_cell.angle_alpha   90.00
_cell.angle_beta   90.00
_cell.angle_gamma   90.00
#
_symmetry.space_group_name_H-M   'P 1'
#
loop_
_entity.id
_entity.type
_entity.pdbx_description
1 polymer ?
#
loop_
_entity_poly.entity_id
_entity_poly.type
_entity_poly.pdbx_seq_one_letter_code
_entity_poly.pdbx_strand_id
1 'polypeptide(L)' 'MACGASQALELNEATEAQLDGLRGLGPSSTARILQARAAGPFQSWADFMARVKGIKPATAAKFSAQGLTVQGATYTPESK' A
#
# COMPACT_ATOMS: atom_id res chain seq x y z
N MET A 1 25.51 3.10 -11.16
CA MET A 1 25.52 1.82 -10.42
C MET A 1 24.19 1.71 -9.68
N ALA A 2 23.18 1.09 -10.28
CA ALA A 2 21.87 0.87 -9.65
C ALA A 2 21.89 -0.51 -8.98
N CYS A 3 22.32 -0.53 -7.72
CA CYS A 3 22.29 -1.74 -6.89
C CYS A 3 20.86 -1.98 -6.41
N GLY A 4 20.27 -3.09 -6.86
CA GLY A 4 19.18 -3.78 -6.17
C GLY A 4 17.87 -3.03 -6.03
N ALA A 5 17.07 -2.97 -7.09
CA ALA A 5 15.63 -2.85 -6.91
C ALA A 5 15.12 -4.20 -6.35
N SER A 6 15.25 -4.40 -5.04
CA SER A 6 14.29 -5.23 -4.32
C SER A 6 12.91 -4.75 -4.78
N GLN A 7 12.18 -5.60 -5.49
CA GLN A 7 10.97 -5.25 -6.22
C GLN A 7 9.94 -4.71 -5.23
N ALA A 8 9.97 -3.40 -5.00
CA ALA A 8 9.00 -2.73 -4.17
C ALA A 8 7.67 -2.82 -4.93
N LEU A 9 6.68 -3.44 -4.29
CA LEU A 9 5.35 -3.50 -4.85
C LEU A 9 4.76 -2.09 -4.76
N GLU A 10 4.53 -1.44 -5.88
CA GLU A 10 3.97 -0.09 -5.87
C GLU A 10 2.44 -0.17 -5.81
N LEU A 11 1.80 0.59 -4.91
CA LEU A 11 0.36 0.52 -4.64
C LEU A 11 -0.50 0.97 -5.83
N ASN A 12 -0.01 1.85 -6.70
CA ASN A 12 -0.64 2.31 -7.95
C ASN A 12 -0.36 1.41 -9.17
N GLU A 13 0.57 0.47 -9.06
CA GLU A 13 0.84 -0.55 -10.09
C GLU A 13 0.42 -1.97 -9.69
N ALA A 14 0.33 -2.26 -8.38
CA ALA A 14 -0.03 -3.56 -7.83
C ALA A 14 -1.37 -4.09 -8.37
N THR A 15 -1.40 -5.37 -8.69
CA THR A 15 -2.61 -6.08 -9.09
C THR A 15 -3.45 -6.50 -7.88
N GLU A 16 -4.73 -6.81 -8.10
CA GLU A 16 -5.61 -7.35 -7.06
C GLU A 16 -4.99 -8.54 -6.34
N ALA A 17 -4.45 -9.50 -7.09
CA ALA A 17 -3.81 -10.70 -6.55
C ALA A 17 -2.58 -10.39 -5.68
N GLN A 18 -1.78 -9.39 -6.06
CA GLN A 18 -0.61 -8.98 -5.26
C GLN A 18 -1.04 -8.30 -3.96
N LEU A 19 -2.09 -7.48 -3.99
CA LEU A 19 -2.65 -6.83 -2.80
C LEU A 19 -3.33 -7.84 -1.88
N ASP A 20 -4.10 -8.78 -2.43
CA ASP A 20 -4.75 -9.86 -1.68
C ASP A 20 -3.72 -10.82 -1.03
N GLY A 21 -2.59 -11.05 -1.69
CA GLY A 21 -1.47 -11.81 -1.13
C GLY A 21 -0.77 -11.16 0.07
N LEU A 22 -1.02 -9.89 0.37
CA LEU A 22 -0.43 -9.21 1.53
C LEU A 22 -1.08 -9.70 2.82
N ARG A 23 -0.27 -10.19 3.76
CA ARG A 23 -0.79 -10.67 5.05
C ARG A 23 -1.44 -9.52 5.82
N GLY A 24 -2.73 -9.67 6.08
CA GLY A 24 -3.56 -8.67 6.78
C GLY A 24 -4.37 -7.75 5.87
N LEU A 25 -4.25 -7.92 4.55
CA LEU A 25 -5.17 -7.37 3.56
C LEU A 25 -6.21 -8.46 3.26
N GLY A 26 -7.49 -8.13 3.44
CA GLY A 26 -8.58 -9.05 3.12
C GLY A 26 -9.33 -8.63 1.86
N PRO A 27 -10.20 -9.48 1.29
CA PRO A 27 -10.86 -9.23 0.01
C PRO A 27 -11.65 -7.92 0.00
N SER A 28 -12.31 -7.58 1.12
CA SER A 28 -13.03 -6.30 1.25
C SER A 28 -12.12 -5.08 1.31
N SER A 29 -10.89 -5.22 1.81
CA SER A 29 -9.91 -4.13 1.78
C SER A 29 -9.38 -3.99 0.36
N THR A 30 -8.98 -5.08 -0.29
CA THR A 30 -8.47 -5.10 -1.67
C THR A 30 -9.43 -4.39 -2.62
N ALA A 31 -10.72 -4.76 -2.60
CA ALA A 31 -11.74 -4.14 -3.43
C ALA A 31 -11.84 -2.61 -3.22
N ARG A 32 -11.72 -2.14 -1.97
CA ARG A 32 -11.72 -0.70 -1.65
C ARG A 32 -10.47 0.01 -2.17
N ILE A 33 -9.31 -0.65 -2.14
CA ILE A 33 -8.07 -0.10 -2.70
C ILE A 33 -8.24 0.11 -4.20
N LEU A 34 -8.74 -0.89 -4.91
CA LEU A 34 -9.01 -0.80 -6.35
C LEU A 34 -10.03 0.29 -6.67
N GLN A 35 -11.09 0.39 -5.89
CA GLN A 35 -12.09 1.46 -6.04
C GLN A 35 -11.49 2.85 -5.81
N ALA A 36 -10.68 3.02 -4.76
CA ALA A 36 -10.02 4.30 -4.48
C ALA A 36 -8.98 4.66 -5.56
N ARG A 37 -8.25 3.67 -6.09
CA ARG A 37 -7.33 3.85 -7.23
C ARG A 37 -8.08 4.24 -8.50
N ALA A 38 -9.27 3.70 -8.74
CA ALA A 38 -10.10 4.07 -9.89
C ALA A 38 -10.49 5.56 -9.88
N ALA A 39 -10.56 6.18 -8.69
CA ALA A 39 -10.77 7.62 -8.55
C ALA A 39 -9.48 8.45 -8.69
N GLY A 40 -8.33 7.83 -8.96
CA GLY A 40 -7.03 8.47 -9.15
C GLY A 40 -5.93 7.83 -8.29
N PRO A 41 -4.65 7.98 -8.70
CA PRO A 41 -3.53 7.39 -8.00
C PRO A 41 -3.37 7.94 -6.58
N PHE A 42 -2.90 7.09 -5.67
CA PHE A 42 -2.57 7.45 -4.31
C PHE A 42 -1.29 8.28 -4.29
N GLN A 43 -1.38 9.46 -3.69
CA GLN A 43 -0.25 10.39 -3.61
C GLN A 43 0.69 10.05 -2.44
N SER A 44 0.14 9.46 -1.38
CA SER A 44 0.89 9.16 -0.16
C SER A 44 0.15 8.11 0.67
N TRP A 45 0.84 7.52 1.64
CA TRP A 45 0.23 6.60 2.60
C TRP A 45 -0.91 7.23 3.41
N ALA A 46 -0.83 8.52 3.69
CA ALA A 46 -1.90 9.25 4.38
C ALA A 46 -3.15 9.33 3.50
N ASP A 47 -3.00 9.66 2.21
CA ASP A 47 -4.09 9.66 1.23
C ASP A 47 -4.70 8.26 1.08
N PHE A 48 -3.86 7.24 0.97
CA PHE A 48 -4.29 5.84 0.94
C PHE A 48 -5.15 5.46 2.15
N MET A 49 -4.69 5.74 3.37
CA MET A 49 -5.45 5.44 4.59
C MET A 49 -6.72 6.30 4.72
N ALA A 50 -6.69 7.55 4.23
CA ALA A 50 -7.86 8.43 4.23
C ALA A 50 -8.96 7.94 3.27
N ARG A 51 -8.58 7.41 2.10
CA ARG A 51 -9.51 6.93 1.08
C ARG A 51 -9.99 5.50 1.35
N VAL A 52 -9.13 4.63 1.89
CA VAL A 52 -9.44 3.22 2.11
C VAL A 52 -9.79 2.96 3.58
N LYS A 53 -11.09 2.93 3.87
CA LYS A 53 -11.59 2.57 5.20
C LYS A 53 -11.16 1.16 5.61
N GLY A 54 -10.63 1.04 6.83
CA GLY A 54 -10.19 -0.22 7.43
C GLY A 54 -8.67 -0.41 7.43
N ILE A 55 -7.93 0.42 6.67
CA ILE A 55 -6.47 0.45 6.75
C ILE A 55 -6.05 1.36 7.89
N LYS A 56 -5.29 0.80 8.83
CA LYS A 56 -4.73 1.51 9.99
C LYS A 56 -3.20 1.64 9.84
N PRO A 57 -2.56 2.54 10.61
CA PRO A 57 -1.10 2.67 10.68
C PRO A 57 -0.36 1.33 10.84
N ALA A 58 -0.85 0.45 11.71
CA ALA A 58 -0.26 -0.87 11.95
C ALA A 58 -0.28 -1.76 10.69
N THR A 59 -1.36 -1.68 9.91
CA THR A 59 -1.53 -2.43 8.66
C THR A 59 -0.64 -1.85 7.55
N ALA A 60 -0.60 -0.52 7.43
CA ALA A 60 0.30 0.17 6.49
C ALA A 60 1.78 -0.15 6.77
N ALA A 61 2.19 -0.16 8.04
CA ALA A 61 3.53 -0.56 8.44
C ALA A 61 3.85 -2.02 8.06
N LYS A 62 2.91 -2.93 8.27
CA LYS A 62 3.06 -4.33 7.83
C LYS A 62 3.21 -4.46 6.32
N PHE A 63 2.48 -3.68 5.54
CA PHE A 63 2.59 -3.72 4.09
C PHE A 63 3.91 -3.14 3.61
N SER A 64 4.33 -2.01 4.18
CA SER A 64 5.64 -1.45 3.85
C SER A 64 6.79 -2.37 4.23
N ALA A 65 6.67 -3.11 5.35
CA ALA A 65 7.63 -4.14 5.73
C ALA A 65 7.64 -5.34 4.77
N GLN A 66 6.54 -5.57 4.04
CA GLN A 66 6.46 -6.56 2.95
C GLN A 66 6.98 -6.01 1.62
N GLY A 67 7.44 -4.76 1.57
CA GLY A 67 7.94 -4.11 0.37
C GLY A 67 6.89 -3.33 -0.41
N LEU A 68 5.67 -3.14 0.14
CA LEU A 68 4.69 -2.23 -0.48
C LEU A 68 5.17 -0.78 -0.35
N THR A 69 5.02 0.00 -1.42
CA THR A 69 5.36 1.43 -1.46
C THR A 69 4.24 2.20 -2.13
N VAL A 70 4.15 3.50 -1.86
CA VAL A 70 3.23 4.41 -2.53
C VAL A 70 4.08 5.50 -3.16
N GLN A 71 4.06 5.61 -4.50
CA GLN A 71 4.91 6.59 -5.21
C GLN A 71 6.41 6.45 -4.86
N GLY A 72 6.87 5.21 -4.61
CA GLY A 72 8.24 4.92 -4.17
C GLY A 72 8.53 5.24 -2.71
N ALA A 73 7.56 5.73 -1.93
CA ALA A 73 7.70 5.97 -0.50
C ALA A 73 7.27 4.74 0.32
N THR A 74 8.11 4.35 1.27
CA THR A 74 7.77 3.37 2.32
C THR A 74 6.95 4.02 3.43
N TYR A 75 6.11 3.24 4.13
CA TYR A 75 5.40 3.74 5.31
C TYR A 75 6.31 3.70 6.53
N THR A 76 6.57 4.87 7.10
CA THR A 76 7.21 4.98 8.40
C THR A 76 6.13 5.37 9.42
N PRO A 77 5.76 4.49 10.36
CA PRO A 77 4.91 4.92 11.47
C PRO A 77 5.71 5.96 12.28
N GLU A 78 5.21 7.19 12.34
CA GLU A 78 5.75 8.20 13.26
C GLU A 78 5.66 7.62 14.67
N SER A 79 6.81 7.24 15.20
CA SER A 79 6.95 6.73 16.56
C SER A 79 7.06 7.95 17.46
N LYS A 80 5.97 8.30 18.14
CA LYS A 80 5.98 9.31 19.21
C LYS A 80 5.81 8.64 20.56
#